data_AF-A0A365MLM5-F1
#
_entry.id   AF-A0A365MLM5-F1
#
_cell.length_a   1.000
_cell.length_b   1.000
_cell.length_c   1.000
_cell.angle_alpha   90.00
_cell.angle_beta   90.00
_cell.angle_gamma   90.00
#
_symmetry.space_group_name_H-M   'P 1'
#
loop_
_entity.id
_entity.type
_entity.pdbx_description
1 polymer ?
#
loop_
_entity_poly.entity_id
_entity_poly.type
_entity_poly.pdbx_seq_one_letter_code
_entity_poly.pdbx_strand_id
1 'polypeptide(L)'
;MQQLAVTPWDILVSNPPYISEDIWHHGRGQLGYSVRKYEPRLALVPDKDLPCPSKCNPADVFYARLLDIAELLKPSVVLFEIGDDEQARRVLQLYFNHPIAQKSKIEIWRDLPDFEGAKDVEILLHLTESKEECRVPVKGDGLIRSILIHNLEWVER
;
A
#
# COMPACT_ATOMS: atom_id res chain seq x y z
N MET A 1 -12.54 6.01 16.06
CA MET A 1 -11.07 5.84 16.01
C MET A 1 -10.34 6.36 17.25
N GLN A 2 -10.62 7.56 17.79
CA GLN A 2 -9.88 8.08 18.97
C GLN A 2 -9.93 7.15 20.20
N GLN A 3 -11.06 6.49 20.45
CA GLN A 3 -11.17 5.48 21.52
C GLN A 3 -10.35 4.21 21.27
N LEU A 4 -9.95 3.93 20.02
CA LEU A 4 -9.06 2.82 19.69
C LEU A 4 -7.59 3.24 19.76
N ALA A 5 -7.29 4.53 19.68
CA ALA A 5 -5.91 5.04 19.79
C ALA A 5 -5.34 4.93 21.21
N VAL A 6 -6.21 4.74 22.23
CA VAL A 6 -5.78 4.54 23.62
C VAL A 6 -5.39 3.09 23.92
N THR A 7 -5.68 2.14 23.02
CA THR A 7 -5.24 0.75 23.14
C THR A 7 -4.01 0.51 22.27
N PRO A 8 -3.04 -0.31 22.73
CA PRO A 8 -1.89 -0.67 21.90
C PRO A 8 -2.34 -1.55 20.72
N TRP A 9 -1.78 -1.29 19.55
CA TRP A 9 -1.92 -2.09 18.35
C TRP A 9 -0.53 -2.56 17.93
N ASP A 10 -0.37 -3.84 17.66
CA ASP A 10 0.92 -4.38 17.22
C ASP A 10 0.99 -4.47 15.69
N ILE A 11 -0.11 -4.92 15.08
CA ILE A 11 -0.16 -5.26 13.66
C ILE A 11 -1.43 -4.67 13.03
N LEU A 12 -1.26 -3.99 11.90
CA LEU A 12 -2.33 -3.60 11.00
C LEU A 12 -2.15 -4.31 9.65
N VAL A 13 -3.11 -5.14 9.25
CA VAL A 13 -3.09 -5.81 7.94
C VAL A 13 -4.33 -5.40 7.15
N SER A 14 -4.17 -5.17 5.84
CA SER A 14 -5.31 -4.92 4.96
C SER A 14 -5.04 -5.47 3.56
N ASN A 15 -6.05 -6.14 3.00
CA ASN A 15 -6.21 -6.31 1.55
C ASN A 15 -7.40 -5.41 1.13
N PRO A 16 -7.15 -4.12 0.84
CA PRO A 16 -8.23 -3.20 0.52
C PRO A 16 -8.73 -3.38 -0.92
N PRO A 17 -9.91 -2.85 -1.28
CA PRO A 17 -10.29 -2.70 -2.68
C PRO A 17 -9.26 -1.81 -3.39
N TYR A 18 -8.60 -2.32 -4.42
CA TYR A 18 -7.53 -1.61 -5.13
C TYR A 18 -7.63 -1.71 -6.66
N ILE A 19 -8.70 -2.30 -7.19
CA ILE A 19 -8.93 -2.44 -8.64
C ILE A 19 -9.53 -1.15 -9.19
N SER A 20 -8.97 -0.66 -10.30
CA SER A 20 -9.50 0.54 -10.97
C SER A 20 -10.81 0.26 -11.71
N GLU A 21 -11.62 1.31 -11.93
CA GLU A 21 -12.86 1.20 -12.70
C GLU A 21 -12.63 0.75 -14.15
N ASP A 22 -11.53 1.17 -14.78
CA ASP A 22 -11.18 0.75 -16.14
C ASP A 22 -10.93 -0.76 -16.19
N ILE A 23 -10.20 -1.32 -15.23
CA ILE A 23 -9.94 -2.76 -15.12
C ILE A 23 -11.25 -3.51 -14.84
N TRP A 24 -12.11 -2.98 -13.96
CA TRP A 24 -13.41 -3.58 -13.67
C TRP A 24 -14.30 -3.67 -14.91
N HIS A 25 -14.40 -2.58 -15.68
CA HIS A 25 -15.28 -2.51 -16.84
C HIS A 25 -14.73 -3.23 -18.07
N HIS A 26 -13.41 -3.22 -18.28
CA HIS A 26 -12.80 -3.70 -19.52
C HIS A 26 -11.98 -4.97 -19.35
N GLY A 27 -11.79 -5.43 -18.11
CA GLY A 27 -11.04 -6.63 -17.74
C GLY A 27 -9.53 -6.50 -17.94
N ARG A 28 -9.09 -5.84 -19.02
CA ARG A 28 -7.69 -5.60 -19.43
C ARG A 28 -6.76 -6.84 -19.33
N GLY A 29 -7.33 -8.04 -19.32
CA GLY A 29 -6.61 -9.28 -19.03
C GLY A 29 -6.17 -9.45 -17.56
N GLN A 30 -6.52 -8.52 -16.68
CA GLN A 30 -6.16 -8.48 -15.27
C GLN A 30 -7.29 -8.96 -14.33
N LEU A 31 -8.54 -8.99 -14.80
CA LEU A 31 -9.68 -9.48 -14.04
C LEU A 31 -10.29 -10.75 -14.65
N GLY A 32 -10.32 -11.83 -13.86
CA GLY A 32 -10.93 -13.09 -14.25
C GLY A 32 -12.46 -12.97 -14.41
N TYR A 33 -13.03 -13.74 -15.34
CA TYR A 33 -14.50 -13.77 -15.55
C TYR A 33 -15.28 -14.15 -14.28
N SER A 34 -14.73 -15.08 -13.48
CA SER A 34 -15.33 -15.50 -12.21
C SER A 34 -15.40 -14.36 -11.21
N VAL A 35 -14.30 -13.62 -11.03
CA VAL A 35 -14.19 -12.48 -10.12
C VAL A 35 -15.25 -11.44 -10.45
N ARG A 36 -15.30 -11.01 -11.72
CA ARG A 36 -16.29 -10.02 -12.18
C ARG A 36 -17.74 -10.46 -11.99
N LYS A 37 -18.00 -11.77 -12.04
CA LYS A 37 -19.36 -12.31 -11.99
C LYS A 37 -19.85 -12.63 -10.57
N TYR A 38 -18.96 -13.07 -9.69
CA TYR A 38 -19.34 -13.68 -8.42
C TYR A 38 -18.81 -12.95 -7.19
N GLU A 39 -17.80 -12.08 -7.33
CA GLU A 39 -17.28 -11.32 -6.21
C GLU A 39 -17.99 -9.97 -6.05
N PRO A 40 -18.20 -9.52 -4.80
CA PRO A 40 -18.87 -8.26 -4.56
C PRO A 40 -17.98 -7.10 -5.03
N ARG A 41 -18.51 -6.25 -5.91
CA ARG A 41 -17.79 -5.07 -6.42
C ARG A 41 -17.21 -4.20 -5.30
N LEU A 42 -17.93 -4.05 -4.18
CA LEU A 42 -17.48 -3.24 -3.03
C LEU A 42 -16.15 -3.74 -2.43
N ALA A 43 -15.81 -5.02 -2.56
CA ALA A 43 -14.56 -5.58 -2.08
C ALA A 43 -13.40 -5.44 -3.09
N LEU A 44 -13.69 -5.02 -4.32
CA LEU A 44 -12.73 -5.00 -5.43
C LEU A 44 -12.38 -3.58 -5.86
N VAL A 45 -13.40 -2.73 -6.03
CA VAL A 45 -13.28 -1.41 -6.64
C VAL A 45 -13.62 -0.35 -5.60
N PRO A 46 -12.74 0.63 -5.35
CA PRO A 46 -13.07 1.77 -4.52
C PRO A 46 -14.31 2.51 -5.00
N ASP A 47 -15.11 3.01 -4.07
CA ASP A 47 -16.29 3.80 -4.42
C ASP A 47 -15.85 5.17 -4.95
N LYS A 48 -16.53 5.66 -5.99
CA LYS A 48 -16.18 6.90 -6.72
C LYS A 48 -16.37 8.14 -5.86
N ASP A 49 -17.31 8.04 -4.93
CA ASP A 49 -17.70 9.13 -4.04
C ASP A 49 -16.79 9.23 -2.80
N LEU A 50 -15.78 8.33 -2.68
CA LEU A 50 -14.80 8.42 -1.60
C LEU A 50 -13.94 9.69 -1.77
N PRO A 51 -13.77 10.48 -0.70
CA PRO A 51 -12.92 11.66 -0.78
C PRO A 51 -11.47 11.23 -0.98
N CYS A 52 -10.96 11.49 -2.19
CA CYS A 52 -9.61 11.17 -2.61
C CYS A 52 -8.68 12.39 -2.39
N PRO A 53 -7.50 12.21 -1.76
CA PRO A 53 -6.52 13.30 -1.65
C PRO A 53 -6.12 13.86 -3.01
N SER A 54 -5.69 15.13 -3.04
CA SER A 54 -5.20 15.75 -4.28
C SER A 54 -4.04 14.94 -4.88
N LYS A 55 -4.06 14.72 -6.20
CA LYS A 55 -3.10 13.89 -6.96
C LYS A 55 -3.11 12.38 -6.64
N CYS A 56 -4.02 11.89 -5.79
CA CYS A 56 -4.18 10.46 -5.55
C CYS A 56 -5.07 9.82 -6.63
N ASN A 57 -4.66 8.66 -7.15
CA ASN A 57 -5.49 7.87 -8.05
C ASN A 57 -6.69 7.30 -7.25
N PRO A 58 -7.94 7.39 -7.74
CA PRO A 58 -9.09 6.81 -7.05
C PRO A 58 -8.94 5.33 -6.70
N ALA A 59 -8.20 4.55 -7.49
CA ALA A 59 -7.90 3.15 -7.21
C ALA A 59 -7.05 2.95 -5.94
N ASP A 60 -6.34 3.99 -5.50
CA ASP A 60 -5.39 3.95 -4.39
C ASP A 60 -5.93 4.65 -3.13
N VAL A 61 -7.19 5.14 -3.14
CA VAL A 61 -7.77 5.97 -2.06
C VAL A 61 -7.76 5.28 -0.70
N PHE A 62 -7.92 3.96 -0.66
CA PHE A 62 -7.88 3.21 0.59
C PHE A 62 -6.50 3.27 1.22
N TYR A 63 -5.40 3.23 0.45
CA TYR A 63 -4.06 3.33 1.02
C TYR A 63 -3.84 4.67 1.71
N ALA A 64 -4.31 5.77 1.12
CA ALA A 64 -4.22 7.08 1.79
C ALA A 64 -4.94 7.08 3.16
N ARG A 65 -6.13 6.49 3.24
CA ARG A 65 -6.88 6.37 4.49
C ARG A 65 -6.25 5.41 5.49
N LEU A 66 -5.69 4.32 5.00
CA LEU A 66 -4.99 3.35 5.83
C LEU A 66 -3.71 3.95 6.43
N LEU A 67 -3.02 4.84 5.71
CA LEU A 67 -1.89 5.60 6.24
C LEU A 67 -2.34 6.59 7.34
N ASP A 68 -3.47 7.28 7.16
CA ASP A 68 -4.07 8.13 8.22
C ASP A 68 -4.36 7.30 9.49
N ILE A 69 -4.93 6.11 9.31
CA ILE A 69 -5.23 5.17 10.40
C ILE A 69 -3.95 4.68 11.07
N ALA A 70 -2.92 4.33 10.30
CA ALA A 70 -1.64 3.87 10.82
C ALA A 70 -0.92 4.95 11.63
N GLU A 71 -0.93 6.21 11.20
CA GLU A 71 -0.35 7.32 11.99
C GLU A 71 -1.11 7.54 13.31
N LEU A 72 -2.44 7.34 13.30
CA LEU A 72 -3.26 7.48 14.51
C LEU A 72 -3.06 6.32 15.50
N LEU A 73 -3.09 5.09 15.01
CA LEU A 73 -3.01 3.89 15.86
C LEU A 73 -1.58 3.52 16.23
N LYS A 74 -0.60 3.99 15.46
CA LYS A 74 0.83 3.72 15.62
C LYS A 74 1.17 2.24 15.83
N PRO A 75 0.67 1.33 14.97
CA PRO A 75 1.04 -0.08 15.08
C PRO A 75 2.55 -0.26 14.91
N SER A 76 3.11 -1.34 15.46
CA SER A 76 4.52 -1.69 15.28
C SER A 76 4.80 -2.03 13.82
N VAL A 77 3.88 -2.77 13.19
CA VAL A 77 3.99 -3.26 11.82
C VAL A 77 2.68 -3.05 11.07
N VAL A 78 2.81 -2.65 9.81
CA VAL A 78 1.69 -2.52 8.87
C VAL A 78 1.99 -3.31 7.61
N LEU A 79 1.04 -4.12 7.14
CA LEU A 79 1.15 -4.87 5.89
C LEU A 79 -0.08 -4.61 5.01
N PHE A 80 0.12 -4.07 3.81
CA PHE A 80 -0.95 -3.88 2.84
C PHE A 80 -0.70 -4.70 1.58
N GLU A 81 -1.71 -5.44 1.14
CA GLU A 81 -1.72 -6.04 -0.19
C GLU A 81 -1.83 -4.95 -1.25
N ILE A 82 -1.16 -5.13 -2.39
CA ILE A 82 -1.18 -4.25 -3.56
C ILE A 82 -1.24 -5.07 -4.86
N GLY A 83 -1.76 -4.47 -5.93
CA GLY A 83 -2.02 -5.15 -7.18
C GLY A 83 -0.79 -5.41 -8.06
N ASP A 84 0.06 -4.40 -8.29
CA ASP A 84 1.20 -4.48 -9.21
C ASP A 84 2.29 -3.43 -8.91
N ASP A 85 3.38 -3.44 -9.71
CA ASP A 85 4.51 -2.49 -9.58
C ASP A 85 4.08 -1.03 -9.77
N GLU A 86 3.17 -0.76 -10.70
CA GLU A 86 2.72 0.61 -10.97
C GLU A 86 1.96 1.15 -9.77
N GLN A 87 1.06 0.34 -9.20
CA GLN A 87 0.38 0.67 -7.96
C GLN A 87 1.35 0.80 -6.79
N ALA A 88 2.33 -0.09 -6.66
CA ALA A 88 3.37 0.01 -5.63
C ALA A 88 4.02 1.40 -5.65
N ARG A 89 4.42 1.89 -6.82
CA ARG A 89 5.05 3.21 -6.98
C ARG A 89 4.12 4.36 -6.58
N ARG A 90 2.84 4.29 -6.93
CA ARG A 90 1.84 5.31 -6.54
C ARG A 90 1.58 5.29 -5.03
N VAL A 91 1.44 4.12 -4.41
CA VAL A 91 1.28 4.01 -2.95
C VAL A 91 2.54 4.47 -2.22
N LEU A 92 3.73 4.20 -2.74
CA LEU A 92 4.98 4.72 -2.17
C LEU A 92 5.04 6.25 -2.23
N GLN A 93 4.55 6.88 -3.30
CA GLN A 93 4.41 8.35 -3.34
C GLN A 93 3.45 8.86 -2.27
N LEU A 94 2.32 8.18 -2.05
CA LEU A 94 1.40 8.54 -0.94
C LEU A 94 2.10 8.43 0.41
N TYR A 95 2.86 7.34 0.63
CA TYR A 95 3.63 7.13 1.86
C TYR A 95 4.65 8.25 2.10
N PHE A 96 5.52 8.55 1.13
CA PHE A 96 6.57 9.56 1.30
C PHE A 96 6.04 10.98 1.49
N ASN A 97 4.85 11.27 0.97
CA ASN A 97 4.16 12.54 1.20
C ASN A 97 3.36 12.57 2.52
N HIS A 98 3.34 11.48 3.28
CA HIS A 98 2.58 11.34 4.52
C HIS A 98 3.49 11.46 5.76
N PRO A 99 3.02 12.07 6.88
CA PRO A 99 3.83 12.23 8.10
C PRO A 99 4.43 10.94 8.66
N ILE A 100 3.77 9.80 8.43
CA ILE A 100 4.23 8.48 8.88
C ILE A 100 5.62 8.12 8.35
N ALA A 101 6.00 8.60 7.15
CA ALA A 101 7.29 8.29 6.55
C ALA A 101 8.48 8.83 7.35
N GLN A 102 8.28 9.85 8.18
CA GLN A 102 9.33 10.40 9.04
C GLN A 102 9.63 9.48 10.24
N LYS A 103 8.71 8.59 10.59
CA LYS A 103 8.73 7.76 11.81
C LYS A 103 8.76 6.26 11.50
N SER A 104 8.86 5.90 10.23
CA SER A 104 8.77 4.51 9.80
C SER A 104 9.71 4.20 8.65
N LYS A 105 9.94 2.91 8.41
CA LYS A 105 10.63 2.38 7.23
C LYS A 105 9.66 1.56 6.41
N ILE A 106 9.81 1.63 5.10
CA ILE A 106 8.95 0.93 4.15
C ILE A 106 9.75 -0.05 3.31
N GLU A 107 9.15 -1.20 3.02
CA GLU A 107 9.68 -2.25 2.15
C GLU A 107 8.58 -2.73 1.18
N ILE A 108 8.98 -3.26 0.03
CA ILE A 108 8.09 -3.92 -0.92
C ILE A 108 8.38 -5.42 -0.93
N TRP A 109 7.34 -6.23 -0.88
CA TRP A 109 7.46 -7.69 -0.81
C TRP A 109 6.81 -8.33 -2.04
N ARG A 110 7.53 -9.29 -2.63
CA ARG A 110 7.04 -10.14 -3.72
C ARG A 110 6.37 -11.41 -3.21
N ASP A 111 5.91 -12.26 -4.11
CA ASP A 111 5.26 -13.56 -3.81
C ASP A 111 6.05 -14.42 -2.83
N LEU A 112 7.39 -14.45 -2.95
CA LEU A 112 8.28 -15.26 -2.13
C LEU A 112 9.29 -14.40 -1.37
N PRO A 113 8.89 -13.68 -0.30
CA PRO A 113 9.73 -12.68 0.38
C PRO A 113 11.02 -13.26 0.98
N ASP A 114 11.03 -14.54 1.35
CA ASP A 114 12.18 -15.24 1.94
C ASP A 114 13.22 -15.70 0.90
N PHE A 115 12.97 -15.48 -0.39
CA PHE A 115 13.89 -15.89 -1.45
C PHE A 115 14.94 -14.81 -1.74
N GLU A 116 16.22 -15.15 -1.57
CA GLU A 116 17.34 -14.20 -1.69
C GLU A 116 17.96 -14.08 -3.09
N GLY A 117 17.43 -14.80 -4.09
CA GLY A 117 18.01 -14.86 -5.46
C GLY A 117 17.42 -13.88 -6.48
N ALA A 118 16.62 -12.92 -6.03
CA ALA A 118 15.86 -12.04 -6.91
C ALA A 118 16.69 -10.91 -7.55
N LYS A 119 16.32 -10.54 -8.79
CA LYS A 119 16.81 -9.32 -9.46
C LYS A 119 15.96 -8.12 -9.05
N ASP A 120 16.51 -6.91 -9.18
CA ASP A 120 15.84 -5.64 -8.84
C ASP A 120 15.41 -5.56 -7.38
N VAL A 121 16.41 -5.58 -6.50
CA VAL A 121 16.28 -5.56 -5.03
C VAL A 121 15.83 -4.21 -4.46
N GLU A 122 15.67 -3.19 -5.31
CA GLU A 122 15.26 -1.85 -4.89
C GLU A 122 14.37 -1.20 -5.96
N ILE A 123 13.36 -0.45 -5.51
CA ILE A 123 12.60 0.49 -6.33
C ILE A 123 13.15 1.89 -6.08
N LEU A 124 13.61 2.53 -7.16
CA LEU A 124 13.97 3.95 -7.17
C LEU A 124 12.71 4.80 -7.43
N LEU A 125 12.50 5.79 -6.57
CA LEU A 125 11.42 6.76 -6.68
C LEU A 125 11.97 8.17 -6.68
N HIS A 126 11.55 8.94 -7.68
CA HIS A 126 11.78 10.38 -7.72
C HIS A 126 10.59 11.08 -7.08
N LEU A 127 10.81 11.71 -5.93
CA LEU A 127 9.77 12.48 -5.27
C LEU A 127 9.63 13.83 -5.98
N THR A 128 8.44 14.07 -6.55
CA THR A 128 8.17 15.25 -7.38
C THR A 128 8.32 16.57 -6.63
N GLU A 129 8.20 16.56 -5.30
CA GLU A 129 8.18 17.77 -4.47
C GLU A 129 9.55 18.11 -3.85
N SER A 130 10.39 17.12 -3.55
CA SER A 130 11.70 17.34 -2.91
C SER A 130 12.91 17.21 -3.85
N LYS A 131 12.74 16.72 -5.09
CA LYS A 131 13.84 16.31 -6.00
C LYS A 131 14.78 15.26 -5.38
N GLU A 132 14.38 14.64 -4.29
CA GLU A 132 15.14 13.57 -3.65
C GLU A 132 14.80 12.23 -4.30
N GLU A 133 15.81 11.37 -4.36
CA GLU A 133 15.65 9.98 -4.75
C GLU A 133 15.51 9.13 -3.50
N CYS A 134 14.39 8.41 -3.40
CA CYS A 134 14.18 7.42 -2.36
C CYS A 134 14.42 6.03 -2.93
N ARG A 135 15.22 5.23 -2.21
CA ARG A 135 15.44 3.82 -2.51
C ARG A 135 14.61 2.99 -1.54
N VAL A 136 13.71 2.18 -2.08
CA VAL A 136 12.85 1.30 -1.28
C VAL A 136 13.28 -0.14 -1.53
N PRO A 137 13.67 -0.90 -0.49
CA PRO A 137 14.07 -2.29 -0.66
C PRO A 137 12.89 -3.14 -1.13
N VAL A 138 13.18 -4.06 -2.04
CA VAL A 138 12.27 -5.08 -2.57
C VAL A 138 12.77 -6.44 -2.11
N LYS A 139 11.95 -7.17 -1.36
CA LYS A 139 12.25 -8.51 -0.86
C LYS A 139 11.55 -9.59 -1.68
N GLY A 140 12.25 -10.69 -1.85
CA GLY A 140 11.73 -11.89 -2.47
C GLY A 140 11.75 -11.91 -3.98
N ASP A 141 11.16 -12.97 -4.54
CA ASP A 141 11.02 -13.21 -5.98
C ASP A 141 9.55 -13.34 -6.41
N GLY A 142 9.28 -13.18 -7.70
CA GLY A 142 7.93 -13.22 -8.28
C GLY A 142 7.33 -11.84 -8.58
N LEU A 143 6.00 -11.72 -8.48
CA LEU A 143 5.28 -10.47 -8.64
C LEU A 143 5.28 -9.69 -7.31
N ILE A 144 5.24 -8.36 -7.40
CA ILE A 144 5.02 -7.50 -6.23
C ILE A 144 3.60 -7.75 -5.69
N ARG A 145 3.49 -7.89 -4.36
CA ARG A 145 2.23 -8.25 -3.69
C ARG A 145 1.88 -7.39 -2.50
N SER A 146 2.87 -6.86 -1.79
CA SER A 146 2.57 -6.13 -0.56
C SER A 146 3.60 -5.06 -0.24
N ILE A 147 3.16 -4.13 0.59
CA ILE A 147 3.98 -3.10 1.21
C ILE A 147 4.02 -3.38 2.70
N LEU A 148 5.23 -3.39 3.27
CA LEU A 148 5.46 -3.53 4.69
C LEU A 148 5.99 -2.20 5.25
N ILE A 149 5.39 -1.73 6.34
CA ILE A 149 5.84 -0.53 7.06
C ILE A 149 6.18 -0.91 8.50
N HIS A 150 7.39 -0.56 8.92
CA HIS A 150 7.87 -0.74 10.28
C HIS A 150 7.92 0.60 10.99
N ASN A 151 7.20 0.71 12.11
CA ASN A 151 7.25 1.90 12.95
C ASN A 151 8.55 1.90 13.78
N LEU A 152 9.35 2.95 13.63
CA LEU A 152 10.64 3.08 14.32
C LEU A 152 10.47 3.52 15.78
N GLU A 153 9.37 4.20 16.11
CA GLU A 153 9.06 4.62 17.49
C GLU A 153 8.72 3.42 18.40
N TRP A 154 8.53 2.22 17.83
CA TRP A 154 8.14 1.04 18.60
C TRP A 154 9.32 0.30 19.23
N VAL A 155 10.56 0.55 18.78
CA VAL A 155 11.78 -0.07 19.33
C VAL A 155 12.12 0.46 20.74
N GLU A 156 11.48 1.56 21.16
CA GLU A 156 11.78 2.28 22.40
C GLU A 156 10.72 2.10 23.52
N ARG A 157 9.77 1.17 23.38
CA ARG A 157 8.79 0.81 24.43
C ARG A 157 9.12 -0.51 25.10
#